data_AF-A0A1U7H1J3-F1
#
_entry.id   AF-A0A1U7H1J3-F1
#
_cell.length_a   1.000
_cell.length_b   1.000
_cell.length_c   1.000
_cell.angle_alpha   90.00
_cell.angle_beta   90.00
_cell.angle_gamma   90.00
#
_symmetry.space_group_name_H-M   'P 1'
#
loop_
_entity.id
_entity.type
_entity.pdbx_description
1 polymer ?
#
loop_
_entity_poly.entity_id
_entity_poly.type
_entity_poly.pdbx_seq_one_letter_code
_entity_poly.pdbx_strand_id
1 'polypeptide(L)' 'MSDFDLYIDSTRWHEKDKWETGIPIRAKLRDGGYEAADIGVLEKDSLPAFLRSRGGDNIWAENIVGILLGHGQLHK' A
#
# COMPACT_ATOMS: atom_id res chain seq x y z
N MET A 1 1.95 13.13 -13.71
CA MET A 1 1.80 11.86 -12.98
C MET A 1 0.41 11.37 -13.32
N SER A 2 0.27 10.18 -13.92
CA SER A 2 -1.03 9.54 -13.98
C SER A 2 -1.42 9.21 -12.55
N ASP A 3 -2.56 9.73 -12.07
CA ASP A 3 -3.10 9.37 -10.76
C ASP A 3 -3.45 7.87 -10.83
N PHE A 4 -2.63 7.03 -10.19
CA PHE A 4 -2.99 5.65 -9.93
C PHE A 4 -3.77 5.63 -8.62
N ASP A 5 -4.94 5.02 -8.65
CA ASP A 5 -5.72 4.83 -7.42
C ASP A 5 -5.04 3.78 -6.55
N LEU A 6 -4.76 4.15 -5.31
CA LEU A 6 -4.34 3.23 -4.24
C LEU A 6 -5.57 2.78 -3.49
N TYR A 7 -5.68 1.49 -3.19
CA TYR A 7 -6.84 0.92 -2.51
C TYR A 7 -6.49 0.44 -1.10
N ILE A 8 -7.41 0.64 -0.17
CA ILE A 8 -7.31 0.21 1.21
C ILE A 8 -7.79 -1.25 1.33
N ASP A 9 -6.99 -2.11 1.96
CA ASP A 9 -7.42 -3.44 2.38
C ASP A 9 -8.39 -3.28 3.55
N SER A 10 -9.66 -3.61 3.33
CA SER A 10 -10.72 -3.46 4.33
C SER A 10 -10.46 -4.28 5.59
N THR A 11 -9.85 -5.46 5.47
CA THR A 11 -9.53 -6.31 6.62
C THR A 11 -8.49 -5.63 7.50
N ARG A 12 -7.42 -5.13 6.89
CA ARG A 12 -6.37 -4.39 7.61
C ARG A 12 -6.88 -3.07 8.16
N TRP A 13 -7.79 -2.40 7.45
CA TRP A 13 -8.40 -1.15 7.91
C TRP A 13 -9.22 -1.31 9.19
N HIS A 14 -9.99 -2.40 9.31
CA HIS A 14 -10.71 -2.72 10.54
C HIS A 14 -9.78 -2.97 11.74
N GLU A 15 -8.52 -3.33 11.47
CA GLU A 15 -7.49 -3.56 12.47
C GLU A 15 -6.31 -2.58 12.34
N LYS A 16 -6.55 -1.35 11.86
CA LYS A 16 -5.51 -0.40 11.41
C LYS A 16 -4.40 -0.14 12.44
N ASP A 17 -4.71 -0.17 13.73
CA ASP A 17 -3.75 0.02 14.82
C ASP A 17 -2.65 -1.06 14.83
N LYS A 18 -2.90 -2.25 14.27
CA LYS A 18 -1.90 -3.34 14.13
C LYS A 18 -0.95 -3.14 12.95
N TRP A 19 -1.36 -2.31 11.98
CA TRP A 19 -0.68 -2.14 10.70
C TRP A 19 -0.05 -0.75 10.56
N GLU A 20 0.05 -0.01 11.66
CA GLU A 20 0.61 1.34 11.69
C GLU A 20 2.12 1.30 11.51
N THR A 21 2.60 2.06 10.53
CA THR A 21 4.03 2.27 10.24
C THR A 21 4.45 3.72 10.49
N GLY A 22 3.47 4.62 10.64
CA GLY A 22 3.68 6.07 10.74
C GLY A 22 3.83 6.75 9.38
N ILE A 23 3.50 6.06 8.28
CA ILE A 23 3.60 6.61 6.91
C ILE A 23 2.19 6.84 6.37
N PRO A 24 1.64 8.06 6.53
CA PRO A 24 0.31 8.38 6.04
C PRO A 24 0.30 8.58 4.52
N ILE A 25 -0.73 8.05 3.88
CA ILE A 25 -1.00 8.19 2.45
C ILE A 25 -2.48 8.46 2.21
N ARG A 26 -2.81 9.05 1.06
CA ARG A 26 -4.19 9.16 0.59
C ARG A 26 -4.51 7.94 -0.26
N ALA A 27 -5.53 7.17 0.14
CA ALA A 27 -5.95 5.97 -0.56
C ALA A 27 -7.48 5.92 -0.64
N LYS A 28 -7.99 5.04 -1.50
CA LYS A 28 -9.40 4.89 -1.83
C LYS A 28 -9.99 3.68 -1.11
N LEU A 29 -11.16 3.87 -0.54
CA LEU A 29 -12.03 2.79 -0.09
C LEU A 29 -12.70 2.14 -1.31
N ARG A 30 -13.16 0.90 -1.16
CA ARG A 30 -13.84 0.18 -2.25
C ARG A 30 -15.18 0.78 -2.64
N ASP A 31 -15.79 1.60 -1.78
CA ASP A 31 -17.00 2.37 -2.07
C ASP A 31 -16.73 3.65 -2.89
N GLY A 32 -15.46 3.95 -3.17
CA GLY A 32 -15.02 5.10 -3.96
C GLY A 32 -14.65 6.34 -3.14
N GLY A 33 -14.83 6.32 -1.82
CA GLY A 33 -14.35 7.37 -0.93
C GLY A 33 -12.83 7.42 -0.84
N TYR A 34 -12.25 8.59 -0.52
CA TYR A 34 -10.83 8.71 -0.21
C TYR A 34 -10.65 8.95 1.27
N GLU A 35 -9.67 8.27 1.87
CA GLU A 35 -9.31 8.40 3.27
C GLU A 35 -7.80 8.59 3.42
N ALA A 36 -7.40 9.21 4.54
CA ALA A 36 -6.03 9.19 5.00
C ALA A 36 -5.79 7.87 5.76
N ALA A 37 -4.85 7.07 5.27
CA ALA A 37 -4.57 5.74 5.79
C ALA A 37 -3.07 5.51 5.92
N ASP A 38 -2.65 4.59 6.79
CA ASP A 38 -1.26 4.15 6.85
C ASP A 38 -0.93 3.27 5.63
N ILE A 39 0.30 3.36 5.09
CA ILE A 39 0.73 2.50 3.99
C ILE A 39 0.58 1.00 4.31
N GLY A 40 0.68 0.61 5.59
CA GLY A 40 0.53 -0.77 6.03
C GLY A 40 -0.88 -1.35 5.83
N VAL A 41 -1.91 -0.53 5.61
CA VAL A 41 -3.27 -1.00 5.31
C VAL A 41 -3.61 -1.02 3.82
N LEU A 42 -2.65 -0.73 2.92
CA LEU A 42 -2.90 -0.83 1.49
C LEU A 42 -3.19 -2.27 1.05
N GLU A 43 -3.94 -2.41 -0.03
CA GLU A 43 -3.98 -3.66 -0.77
C GLU A 43 -2.61 -3.98 -1.37
N LYS A 44 -2.28 -5.27 -1.44
CA LYS A 44 -1.00 -5.77 -1.97
C LYS A 44 -0.67 -5.20 -3.35
N ASP A 45 -1.66 -5.11 -4.23
CA ASP A 45 -1.47 -4.67 -5.62
C ASP A 45 -1.32 -3.14 -5.74
N SER A 46 -1.70 -2.38 -4.70
CA SER A 46 -1.51 -0.93 -4.64
C SER A 46 -0.07 -0.54 -4.27
N LEU A 47 0.64 -1.41 -3.53
CA LEU A 47 2.01 -1.15 -3.08
C LEU A 47 3.02 -0.97 -4.23
N PRO A 48 3.10 -1.83 -5.25
CA PRO A 48 4.01 -1.61 -6.38
C PRO A 48 3.77 -0.28 -7.08
N ALA A 49 2.51 0.09 -7.31
CA ALA A 49 2.17 1.36 -7.94
C ALA A 49 2.67 2.56 -7.13
N PHE A 50 2.46 2.53 -5.80
CA PHE A 50 3.01 3.53 -4.89
C PHE A 50 4.54 3.60 -4.95
N LEU A 51 5.23 2.48 -4.83
CA LEU A 51 6.69 2.43 -4.78
C LEU A 51 7.33 2.95 -6.08
N ARG A 52 6.75 2.57 -7.22
CA ARG A 52 7.24 2.97 -8.55
C ARG A 52 7.05 4.46 -8.82
N SER A 53 6.01 5.06 -8.24
CA SER A 53 5.72 6.49 -8.43
C SER A 53 6.82 7.44 -7.95
N ARG A 54 7.71 6.96 -7.07
CA ARG A 54 8.77 7.75 -6.42
C ARG A 54 10.18 7.29 -6.77
N GLY A 55 10.38 6.03 -7.16
CA GLY A 55 11.72 5.44 -7.32
C GLY A 55 11.94 4.62 -8.59
N GLY A 56 10.93 4.47 -9.46
CA GLY A 56 10.99 3.54 -10.59
C GLY A 56 10.88 2.08 -10.17
N ASP A 57 11.14 1.16 -11.11
CA ASP A 57 10.98 -0.27 -10.90
C ASP A 57 12.20 -0.86 -10.16
N ASN A 58 11.98 -1.44 -8.99
CA ASN A 58 13.01 -2.16 -8.24
C ASN A 58 12.41 -3.36 -7.52
N ILE A 59 12.42 -4.50 -8.21
CA ILE A 59 11.80 -5.76 -7.78
C ILE A 59 12.27 -6.18 -6.37
N TRP A 60 13.56 -6.02 -6.06
CA TRP A 60 14.11 -6.39 -4.76
C TRP A 60 13.59 -5.49 -3.65
N ALA A 61 13.63 -4.17 -3.85
CA ALA A 61 13.10 -3.22 -2.89
C ALA A 61 11.58 -3.39 -2.70
N GLU A 62 10.85 -3.60 -3.79
CA GLU A 62 9.41 -3.86 -3.76
C GLU A 62 9.07 -5.12 -2.95
N ASN A 63 9.81 -6.21 -3.14
CA ASN A 63 9.65 -7.42 -2.35
C ASN A 63 10.01 -7.24 -0.87
N ILE A 64 11.07 -6.49 -0.56
CA ILE A 64 11.45 -6.18 0.83
C ILE A 64 10.32 -5.41 1.52
N VAL A 65 9.78 -4.38 0.86
CA VAL A 65 8.65 -3.61 1.42
C VAL A 65 7.42 -4.51 1.59
N GLY A 66 7.08 -5.34 0.61
CA GLY A 66 5.97 -6.29 0.72
C GLY A 66 6.11 -7.23 1.92
N ILE A 67 7.31 -7.74 2.18
CA ILE A 67 7.58 -8.60 3.35
C ILE A 67 7.45 -7.81 4.65
N LEU A 68 8.07 -6.64 4.75
CA LEU A 68 8.04 -5.81 5.95
C LEU A 68 6.62 -5.37 6.33
N LEU A 69 5.77 -5.13 5.32
CA LEU A 69 4.35 -4.79 5.51
C LEU A 69 3.44 -6.03 5.60
N GLY A 70 3.99 -7.25 5.67
CA GLY A 70 3.22 -8.47 5.84
C GLY A 70 2.38 -8.91 4.63
N HIS A 71 2.64 -8.39 3.43
CA HIS A 71 2.04 -8.85 2.17
C HIS A 71 2.79 -10.02 1.50
N GLY A 72 3.97 -10.35 2.03
CA GLY A 72 4.90 -11.30 1.43
C GLY A 72 5.56 -10.70 0.17
N GLN A 73 6.06 -11.58 -0.70
CA GLN A 73 6.65 -11.15 -1.97
C GLN A 73 5.59 -10.53 -2.89
N LEU A 74 5.90 -9.36 -3.47
CA LEU A 74 5.08 -8.69 -4.47
C LEU A 74 5.34 -9.26 -5.89
N HIS A 75 6.54 -9.80 -6.12
CA HIS A 75 7.02 -10.38 -7.37
C HIS A 75 7.60 -11.78 -7.14
N LYS A 76 7.48 -12.66 -8.14
CA LYS A 76 8.09 -14.00 -8.14
C LYS A 76 9.54 -13.98 -8.59
#